data_AF-A0A1H3H3Y1-F1
#
_entry.id   AF-A0A1H3H3Y1-F1
#
_cell.length_a   1.000
_cell.length_b   1.000
_cell.length_c   1.000
_cell.angle_alpha   90.00
_cell.angle_beta   90.00
_cell.angle_gamma   90.00
#
_symmetry.space_group_name_H-M   'P 1'
#
loop_
_entity.id
_entity.type
_entity.pdbx_description
1 polymer ?
#
loop_
_entity_poly.entity_id
_entity_poly.type
_entity_poly.pdbx_seq_one_letter_code
_entity_poly.pdbx_strand_id
1 'polypeptide(L)'
;MRLQITIKQQNPNFNKDYADEYNFGKEGDGNWKDNWSRGYELQDEIEKLHIEKNVEYNLVGKLENGKEINVLIPNMTILKTVRNDKTISQVAISTDLVKRTLKTPYNEKYNITRFYFYLKPRQDFFTIDNFTYILEKDIPKELK
;
A
#
# COMPACT_ATOMS: atom_id res chain seq x y z
N MET A 1 -2.59 14.64 -13.43
CA MET A 1 -1.52 14.67 -12.40
C MET A 1 -0.73 13.36 -12.33
N ARG A 2 0.55 13.39 -11.94
CA ARG A 2 1.31 12.17 -11.58
C ARG A 2 0.98 11.69 -10.17
N LEU A 3 1.08 10.38 -9.94
CA LEU A 3 0.86 9.78 -8.62
C LEU A 3 2.06 8.94 -8.20
N GLN A 4 2.61 9.26 -7.02
CA GLN A 4 3.59 8.42 -6.34
C GLN A 4 2.92 7.72 -5.15
N ILE A 5 2.93 6.40 -5.16
CA ILE A 5 2.47 5.56 -4.06
C ILE A 5 3.68 5.08 -3.28
N THR A 6 3.62 5.13 -1.95
CA THR A 6 4.67 4.59 -1.09
C THR A 6 4.07 3.72 -0.01
N ILE A 7 4.52 2.48 0.10
CA ILE A 7 4.08 1.51 1.09
C ILE A 7 5.24 1.28 2.06
N LYS A 8 4.98 1.45 3.35
CA LYS A 8 5.98 1.38 4.42
C LYS A 8 5.51 0.45 5.51
N GLN A 9 6.35 -0.47 5.95
CA GLN A 9 6.10 -1.18 7.20
C GLN A 9 6.78 -0.45 8.35
N GLN A 10 6.00 -0.04 9.35
CA GLN A 10 6.52 0.71 10.48
C GLN A 10 7.39 -0.17 11.37
N ASN A 11 8.55 0.33 11.80
CA ASN A 11 9.38 -0.35 12.78
C ASN A 11 8.83 -0.12 14.19
N PRO A 12 8.43 -1.16 14.95
CA PRO A 12 7.95 -0.98 16.32
C PRO A 12 9.08 -0.61 17.28
N ASN A 13 10.34 -0.89 16.92
CA ASN A 13 11.51 -0.64 17.74
C ASN A 13 12.09 0.77 17.53
N PHE A 14 11.46 1.61 16.70
CA PHE A 14 11.91 2.99 16.52
C PHE A 14 11.78 3.76 17.85
N ASN A 15 12.91 4.17 18.40
CA ASN A 15 12.99 4.98 19.60
C ASN A 15 13.02 6.47 19.21
N LYS A 16 11.90 7.15 19.44
CA LYS A 16 11.76 8.58 19.13
C LYS A 16 12.65 9.45 20.01
N ASP A 17 12.75 9.15 21.30
CA ASP A 17 13.53 9.96 22.24
C ASP A 17 15.02 9.90 21.89
N TYR A 18 15.52 8.70 21.57
CA TYR A 18 16.88 8.53 21.05
C TYR A 18 17.09 9.29 19.73
N ALA A 19 16.10 9.28 18.84
CA ALA A 19 16.17 10.04 17.58
C ALA A 19 16.24 11.55 17.85
N ASP A 20 15.41 12.07 18.76
CA ASP A 20 15.34 13.48 19.12
C ASP A 20 16.65 13.95 19.77
N GLU A 21 17.25 13.14 20.66
CA GLU A 21 18.48 13.45 21.38
C GLU A 21 19.74 13.36 20.50
N TYR A 22 19.88 12.31 19.69
CA TYR A 22 21.13 12.00 18.99
C TYR A 22 21.09 12.20 17.47
N ASN A 23 19.90 12.33 16.86
CA ASN A 23 19.73 12.41 15.40
C ASN A 23 18.77 13.52 14.96
N PHE A 24 18.54 14.54 15.78
CA PHE A 24 17.63 15.66 15.47
C PHE A 24 16.21 15.21 15.05
N GLY A 25 15.70 14.17 15.69
CA GLY A 25 14.40 13.53 15.42
C GLY A 25 14.35 12.70 14.14
N LYS A 26 15.50 12.47 13.50
CA LYS A 26 15.63 11.63 12.30
C LYS A 26 16.03 10.21 12.67
N GLU A 27 15.75 9.30 11.75
CA GLU A 27 16.29 7.95 11.87
C GLU A 27 17.81 7.96 11.76
N GLY A 28 18.44 7.00 12.40
CA GLY A 28 19.88 6.77 12.37
C GLY A 28 20.16 5.28 12.24
N ASP A 29 21.44 4.92 12.16
CA ASP A 29 21.85 3.52 12.11
C ASP A 29 21.36 2.77 13.37
N GLY A 30 20.75 1.61 13.17
CA GLY A 30 20.10 0.85 14.24
C GLY A 30 18.79 1.43 14.80
N ASN A 31 18.31 2.59 14.31
CA ASN A 31 17.06 3.24 14.73
C ASN A 31 16.23 3.72 13.53
N TRP A 32 15.95 2.81 12.59
CA TRP A 32 15.15 3.09 11.40
C TRP A 32 13.66 3.27 11.73
N LYS A 33 12.97 4.21 11.08
CA LYS A 33 11.52 4.46 11.29
C LYS A 33 10.64 3.38 10.68
N ASP A 34 11.09 2.79 9.59
CA ASP A 34 10.39 1.79 8.81
C ASP A 34 11.28 0.54 8.70
N ASN A 35 10.69 -0.66 8.82
CA ASN A 35 11.40 -1.93 8.53
C ASN A 35 11.75 -2.04 7.05
N TRP A 36 10.86 -1.55 6.19
CA TRP A 36 11.07 -1.46 4.75
C TRP A 36 10.14 -0.40 4.14
N SER A 37 10.53 0.09 2.96
CA SER A 37 9.76 1.06 2.17
C SER A 37 9.82 0.68 0.69
N ARG A 38 8.67 0.70 0.01
CA ARG A 38 8.55 0.48 -1.44
C ARG A 38 7.81 1.65 -2.07
N GLY A 39 8.40 2.24 -3.11
CA GLY A 39 7.84 3.37 -3.84
C GLY A 39 7.51 2.99 -5.28
N TYR A 40 6.36 3.46 -5.77
CA TYR A 40 5.89 3.25 -7.13
C TYR A 40 5.41 4.58 -7.70
N GLU A 41 5.84 4.91 -8.91
CA GLU A 41 5.31 6.05 -9.67
C GLU A 41 4.44 5.51 -10.80
N LEU A 42 3.18 5.94 -10.84
CA LEU A 42 2.34 5.69 -12.00
C LEU A 42 2.77 6.67 -13.09
N GLN A 43 3.25 6.13 -14.22
CA GLN A 43 3.79 6.93 -15.34
C GLN A 43 2.69 7.74 -16.05
N ASP A 44 1.48 7.21 -16.06
CA ASP A 44 0.35 7.81 -16.76
C ASP A 44 -0.34 8.91 -15.94
N GLU A 45 -1.01 9.81 -16.65
CA GLU A 45 -1.75 10.89 -16.02
C GLU A 45 -3.01 10.36 -15.30
N ILE A 46 -3.09 10.65 -14.01
CA ILE A 46 -4.24 10.34 -13.17
C ILE A 46 -5.20 11.53 -13.17
N GLU A 47 -6.48 11.26 -13.44
CA GLU A 47 -7.58 12.22 -13.37
C GLU A 47 -8.18 12.24 -11.95
N LYS A 48 -8.45 11.05 -11.40
CA LYS A 48 -9.12 10.90 -10.10
C LYS A 48 -8.45 9.84 -9.25
N LEU A 49 -8.46 10.08 -7.94
CA LEU A 49 -8.03 9.11 -6.94
C LEU A 49 -9.10 8.99 -5.85
N HIS A 50 -9.41 7.77 -5.44
CA HIS A 50 -10.40 7.48 -4.42
C HIS A 50 -9.92 6.32 -3.55
N ILE A 51 -10.14 6.41 -2.23
CA ILE A 51 -9.80 5.33 -1.30
C ILE A 51 -11.07 4.78 -0.66
N GLU A 52 -11.22 3.47 -0.74
CA GLU A 52 -12.29 2.71 -0.13
C GLU A 52 -11.71 1.83 0.97
N LYS A 53 -12.47 1.57 2.03
CA LYS A 53 -12.06 0.78 3.20
C LYS A 53 -13.12 -0.27 3.50
N ASN A 54 -12.69 -1.42 4.01
CA ASN A 54 -13.58 -2.54 4.34
C ASN A 54 -14.45 -2.98 3.15
N VAL A 55 -13.86 -2.97 1.95
CA VAL A 55 -14.53 -3.39 0.71
C VAL A 55 -13.98 -4.74 0.24
N GLU A 56 -14.70 -5.39 -0.67
CA GLU A 56 -14.24 -6.60 -1.33
C GLU A 56 -13.33 -6.24 -2.51
N TYR A 57 -12.20 -6.95 -2.64
CA TYR A 57 -11.31 -6.85 -3.79
C TYR A 57 -11.46 -8.10 -4.65
N ASN A 58 -11.77 -7.92 -5.93
CA ASN A 58 -11.81 -9.04 -6.86
C ASN A 58 -10.40 -9.39 -7.35
N LEU A 59 -9.84 -10.48 -6.83
CA LEU A 59 -8.58 -11.03 -7.29
C LEU A 59 -8.84 -11.95 -8.48
N VAL A 60 -8.44 -11.48 -9.67
CA VAL A 60 -8.47 -12.25 -10.91
C VAL A 60 -7.05 -12.59 -11.33
N GLY A 61 -6.78 -13.86 -11.62
CA GLY A 61 -5.45 -14.31 -11.98
C GLY A 61 -5.41 -15.75 -12.49
N LYS A 62 -4.20 -16.26 -12.67
CA LYS A 62 -3.95 -17.63 -13.12
C LYS A 62 -2.93 -18.28 -12.20
N LEU A 63 -3.28 -19.43 -11.63
CA LEU A 63 -2.37 -20.23 -10.81
C LEU A 63 -1.29 -20.88 -11.70
N GLU A 64 -0.22 -21.36 -11.08
CA GLU A 64 0.91 -22.00 -11.79
C GLU A 64 0.48 -23.22 -12.62
N ASN A 65 -0.55 -23.95 -12.16
CA ASN A 65 -1.14 -25.08 -12.88
C ASN A 65 -2.03 -24.67 -14.08
N GLY A 66 -2.12 -23.37 -14.35
CA GLY A 66 -2.91 -22.81 -15.43
C GLY A 66 -4.40 -22.62 -15.12
N LYS A 67 -4.85 -22.93 -13.91
CA LYS A 67 -6.24 -22.68 -13.49
C LYS A 67 -6.46 -21.17 -13.29
N GLU A 68 -7.49 -20.64 -13.93
CA GLU A 68 -7.95 -19.28 -13.68
C GLU A 68 -8.64 -19.18 -12.32
N ILE A 69 -8.39 -18.09 -11.60
CA ILE A 69 -9.02 -17.76 -10.34
C ILE A 69 -9.73 -16.41 -10.45
N ASN A 70 -10.87 -16.33 -9.80
CA ASN A 70 -11.70 -15.13 -9.68
C ASN A 70 -12.34 -15.20 -8.29
N VAL A 71 -11.72 -14.55 -7.30
CA VAL A 71 -12.08 -14.70 -5.90
C VAL A 71 -12.17 -13.34 -5.24
N LEU A 72 -13.23 -13.13 -4.45
CA LEU A 72 -13.42 -11.93 -3.65
C LEU A 72 -12.63 -12.04 -2.34
N ILE A 73 -11.71 -11.11 -2.14
CA ILE A 73 -10.94 -10.96 -0.90
C ILE A 73 -11.67 -9.92 -0.03
N PRO A 74 -12.19 -10.29 1.15
CA PRO A 74 -12.92 -9.36 2.01
C PRO A 74 -11.97 -8.42 2.76
N ASN A 75 -12.54 -7.39 3.40
CA ASN A 75 -11.85 -6.50 4.33
C ASN A 75 -10.62 -5.79 3.75
N MET A 76 -10.74 -5.27 2.53
CA MET A 76 -9.64 -4.60 1.82
C MET A 76 -9.78 -3.08 1.89
N THR A 77 -8.62 -2.41 1.93
CA THR A 77 -8.46 -0.99 1.65
C THR A 77 -7.95 -0.84 0.23
N ILE A 78 -8.75 -0.20 -0.63
CA ILE A 78 -8.45 -0.09 -2.05
C ILE A 78 -8.26 1.38 -2.42
N LEU A 79 -7.07 1.74 -2.89
CA LEU A 79 -6.85 3.00 -3.60
C LEU A 79 -7.11 2.76 -5.09
N LYS A 80 -8.21 3.34 -5.59
CA LYS A 80 -8.57 3.35 -7.01
C LYS A 80 -8.04 4.62 -7.66
N THR A 81 -7.44 4.46 -8.83
CA THR A 81 -6.98 5.58 -9.67
C THR A 81 -7.63 5.47 -11.03
N VAL A 82 -8.23 6.57 -11.49
CA VAL A 82 -8.84 6.68 -12.82
C VAL A 82 -7.94 7.53 -13.70
N ARG A 83 -7.57 6.98 -14.85
CA ARG A 83 -6.80 7.65 -15.91
C ARG A 83 -7.74 8.29 -16.93
N ASN A 84 -7.19 9.17 -17.79
CA ASN A 84 -7.95 9.89 -18.82
C ASN A 84 -8.68 8.96 -19.81
N ASP A 85 -8.13 7.78 -20.07
CA ASP A 85 -8.72 6.72 -20.90
C ASP A 85 -9.80 5.90 -20.16
N LYS A 86 -10.16 6.31 -18.93
CA LYS A 86 -11.04 5.61 -17.98
C LYS A 86 -10.48 4.27 -17.47
N THR A 87 -9.21 3.96 -17.72
CA THR A 87 -8.56 2.80 -17.14
C THR A 87 -8.46 2.96 -15.62
N ILE A 88 -8.86 1.91 -14.89
CA ILE A 88 -8.82 1.86 -13.43
C ILE A 88 -7.62 1.02 -13.00
N SER A 89 -6.69 1.62 -12.28
CA SER A 89 -5.66 0.88 -11.54
C SER A 89 -5.99 0.88 -10.05
N GLN A 90 -5.56 -0.17 -9.34
CA GLN A 90 -5.90 -0.37 -7.94
C GLN A 90 -4.67 -0.77 -7.14
N VAL A 91 -4.58 -0.25 -5.92
CA VAL A 91 -3.71 -0.78 -4.86
C VAL A 91 -4.62 -1.34 -3.78
N ALA A 92 -4.48 -2.62 -3.46
CA ALA A 92 -5.36 -3.33 -2.55
C ALA A 92 -4.57 -3.88 -1.35
N ILE A 93 -4.92 -3.46 -0.14
CA ILE A 93 -4.22 -3.87 1.08
C ILE A 93 -5.26 -4.27 2.13
N SER A 94 -5.14 -5.44 2.75
CA SER A 94 -5.98 -5.83 3.90
C SER A 94 -6.12 -4.68 4.89
N THR A 95 -7.34 -4.28 5.20
CA THR A 95 -7.62 -3.10 6.05
C THR A 95 -6.96 -3.24 7.41
N ASP A 96 -6.94 -4.45 7.97
CA ASP A 96 -6.30 -4.71 9.25
C ASP A 96 -4.77 -4.63 9.21
N LEU A 97 -4.14 -4.71 8.04
CA LEU A 97 -2.71 -4.50 7.85
C LEU A 97 -2.37 -3.00 7.80
N VAL A 98 -3.30 -2.16 7.37
CA VAL A 98 -3.11 -0.70 7.29
C VAL A 98 -3.17 -0.10 8.69
N LYS A 99 -2.08 0.54 9.12
CA LYS A 99 -2.05 1.36 10.35
C LYS A 99 -2.66 2.73 10.08
N ARG A 100 -2.27 3.37 8.97
CA ARG A 100 -2.82 4.65 8.51
C ARG A 100 -2.48 4.90 7.04
N THR A 101 -3.19 5.85 6.44
CA THR A 101 -2.90 6.37 5.09
C THR A 101 -2.64 7.87 5.16
N LEU A 102 -1.81 8.40 4.26
CA LEU A 102 -1.58 9.84 4.14
C LEU A 102 -1.56 10.23 2.66
N LYS A 103 -2.42 11.16 2.27
CA LYS A 103 -2.34 11.85 0.98
C LYS A 103 -1.70 13.21 1.20
N THR A 104 -0.63 13.52 0.48
CA THR A 104 -0.06 14.87 0.51
C THR A 104 -0.92 15.83 -0.30
N PRO A 105 -0.89 17.14 0.01
CA PRO A 105 -1.40 18.15 -0.89
C PRO A 105 -0.79 17.98 -2.29
N TYR A 106 -1.57 18.32 -3.32
CA TYR A 106 -1.09 18.35 -4.69
C TYR A 106 0.03 19.38 -4.82
N ASN A 107 1.12 18.98 -5.46
CA ASN A 107 2.25 19.87 -5.71
C ASN A 107 2.20 20.34 -7.16
N GLU A 108 1.79 21.58 -7.36
CA GLU A 108 1.66 22.21 -8.69
C GLU A 108 2.99 22.27 -9.44
N LYS A 109 4.08 22.66 -8.75
CA LYS A 109 5.42 22.79 -9.35
C LYS A 109 5.90 21.51 -10.03
N TYR A 110 5.57 20.35 -9.46
CA TYR A 110 6.00 19.04 -9.98
C TYR A 110 4.86 18.22 -10.60
N ASN A 111 3.64 18.78 -10.67
CA ASN A 111 2.41 18.09 -11.08
C ASN A 111 2.27 16.69 -10.46
N ILE A 112 2.43 16.59 -9.12
CA ILE A 112 2.47 15.31 -8.42
C ILE A 112 1.63 15.31 -7.14
N THR A 113 0.93 14.20 -6.92
CA THR A 113 0.33 13.83 -5.63
C THR A 113 1.08 12.63 -5.07
N ARG A 114 1.32 12.61 -3.75
CA ARG A 114 1.91 11.45 -3.07
C ARG A 114 0.88 10.79 -2.16
N PHE A 115 0.83 9.47 -2.18
CA PHE A 115 -0.05 8.67 -1.34
C PHE A 115 0.74 7.62 -0.60
N TYR A 116 0.63 7.63 0.73
CA TYR A 116 1.38 6.74 1.61
C TYR A 116 0.45 5.76 2.29
N PHE A 117 0.83 4.49 2.27
CA PHE A 117 0.31 3.45 3.14
C PHE A 117 1.34 3.11 4.22
N TYR A 118 0.96 3.27 5.48
CA TYR A 118 1.76 2.83 6.61
C TYR A 118 1.14 1.54 7.15
N LEU A 119 1.89 0.46 7.06
CA LEU A 119 1.47 -0.87 7.49
C LEU A 119 1.92 -1.14 8.93
N LYS A 120 1.15 -1.99 9.61
CA LYS A 120 1.51 -2.55 10.92
C LYS A 120 2.74 -3.46 10.78
N PRO A 121 3.54 -3.64 11.84
CA PRO A 121 4.70 -4.53 11.86
C PRO A 121 4.28 -6.00 11.98
N ARG A 122 3.61 -6.49 10.95
CA ARG A 122 3.10 -7.85 10.83
C ARG A 122 3.90 -8.61 9.78
N GLN A 123 4.01 -9.92 9.92
CA GLN A 123 4.66 -10.79 8.93
C GLN A 123 3.69 -11.79 8.29
N ASP A 124 2.46 -11.88 8.81
CA ASP A 124 1.39 -12.76 8.34
C ASP A 124 0.61 -12.16 7.17
N PHE A 125 1.32 -11.81 6.10
CA PHE A 125 0.69 -11.34 4.86
C PHE A 125 1.48 -11.80 3.64
N PHE A 126 0.76 -11.93 2.54
CA PHE A 126 1.30 -12.26 1.24
C PHE A 126 1.26 -11.04 0.32
N THR A 127 2.26 -10.94 -0.55
CA THR A 127 2.28 -9.98 -1.67
C THR A 127 2.02 -10.73 -2.96
N ILE A 128 0.90 -10.45 -3.62
CA ILE A 128 0.61 -11.07 -4.94
C ILE A 128 1.42 -10.36 -6.03
N ASP A 129 1.51 -9.04 -5.94
CA ASP A 129 2.29 -8.18 -6.80
C ASP A 129 2.81 -6.97 -6.00
N ASN A 130 3.26 -5.94 -6.71
CA ASN A 130 3.76 -4.70 -6.10
C ASN A 130 2.68 -3.88 -5.37
N PHE A 131 1.39 -4.12 -5.66
CA PHE A 131 0.24 -3.29 -5.26
C PHE A 131 -0.78 -4.03 -4.40
N THR A 132 -0.63 -5.34 -4.20
CA THR A 132 -1.61 -6.20 -3.55
C THR A 132 -1.02 -6.93 -2.34
N TYR A 133 -1.50 -6.59 -1.15
CA TYR A 133 -1.00 -7.10 0.14
C TYR A 133 -2.17 -7.69 0.95
N ILE A 134 -2.16 -8.99 1.21
CA ILE A 134 -3.29 -9.71 1.79
C ILE A 134 -2.85 -10.44 3.05
N LEU A 135 -3.51 -10.20 4.19
CA LEU A 135 -3.27 -10.97 5.42
C LEU A 135 -3.68 -12.43 5.22
N GLU A 136 -2.95 -13.38 5.82
CA GLU A 136 -3.26 -14.81 5.65
C GLU A 136 -4.67 -15.18 6.10
N LYS A 137 -5.19 -14.45 7.11
CA LYS A 137 -6.55 -14.63 7.61
C LYS A 137 -7.64 -14.17 6.63
N ASP A 138 -7.31 -13.24 5.73
CA ASP A 138 -8.25 -12.68 4.74
C ASP A 138 -8.23 -13.50 3.44
N ILE A 139 -7.25 -14.39 3.26
CA ILE A 139 -7.21 -15.31 2.11
C ILE A 139 -8.39 -16.28 2.19
N PRO A 140 -9.24 -16.34 1.15
CA PRO A 140 -10.34 -17.30 1.06
C PRO A 140 -9.85 -18.74 1.14
N LYS A 141 -10.61 -19.62 1.80
CA LYS A 141 -10.23 -21.02 2.02
C LYS A 141 -9.94 -21.78 0.73
N GLU A 142 -10.54 -21.37 -0.38
CA GLU A 142 -10.38 -21.96 -1.71
C GLU A 142 -8.97 -21.74 -2.31
N LEU A 143 -8.22 -20.77 -1.79
CA LEU A 143 -6.86 -20.42 -2.21
C LEU A 143 -5.79 -20.83 -1.18
N LYS A 144 -6.19 -21.47 -0.08
CA LYS A 144 -5.28 -22.05 0.92
C LYS A 144 -4.96 -23.50 0.59
#